data_AF-A0A5N6JQE0-F1
#
_entry.id   AF-A0A5N6JQE0-F1
#
_cell.length_a   1.000
_cell.length_b   1.000
_cell.length_c   1.000
_cell.angle_alpha   90.00
_cell.angle_beta   90.00
_cell.angle_gamma   90.00
#
_symmetry.space_group_name_H-M   'P 1'
#
loop_
_entity.id
_entity.type
_entity.pdbx_description
1 polymer ?
#
loop_
_entity_poly.entity_id
_entity_poly.type
_entity_poly.pdbx_seq_one_letter_code
_entity_poly.pdbx_strand_id
1 'polypeptide(L)'
;MNFDCFQSEFYPEQIPLSKIGESKYELGQTVVDVKCEDGHQVLVKYESTADTNGKGKSLQADLVIAADSSRSRICRILQPEPSPPKYTGYIGWRGMVPENETSEEFRKLFAGHTSLFHNGKGHIIMRVALSLAGA
;
A
#
# COMPACT_ATOMS: atom_id res chain seq x y z
N MET A 1 13.54 6.83 -12.71
CA MET A 1 14.25 7.44 -11.58
C MET A 1 13.73 6.76 -10.33
N ASN A 2 14.59 6.23 -9.46
CA ASN A 2 14.17 5.50 -8.26
C ASN A 2 14.18 6.43 -7.04
N PHE A 3 13.00 6.69 -6.47
CA PHE A 3 12.81 7.69 -5.40
C PHE A 3 12.96 7.10 -3.98
N ASP A 4 13.19 5.80 -3.87
CA ASP A 4 13.46 5.10 -2.61
C ASP A 4 14.96 5.15 -2.20
N CYS A 5 15.79 5.85 -2.97
CA CYS A 5 17.25 5.92 -2.81
C CYS A 5 18.01 4.60 -2.95
N PHE A 6 17.39 3.55 -3.46
CA PHE A 6 18.07 2.29 -3.75
C PHE A 6 18.53 2.24 -5.20
N GLN A 7 19.74 1.74 -5.38
CA GLN A 7 20.26 1.40 -6.70
C GLN A 7 19.63 0.09 -7.17
N SER A 8 19.26 0.03 -8.45
CA SER A 8 18.83 -1.21 -9.09
C SER A 8 19.45 -1.33 -10.48
N GLU A 9 19.37 -2.52 -11.08
CA GLU A 9 19.79 -2.73 -12.47
C GLU A 9 19.09 -1.77 -13.45
N PHE A 10 17.82 -1.45 -13.19
CA PHE A 10 17.00 -0.57 -14.01
C PHE A 10 17.25 0.93 -13.72
N TYR A 11 17.71 1.26 -12.51
CA TYR A 11 18.03 2.61 -12.08
C TYR A 11 19.38 2.62 -11.37
N PRO A 12 20.49 2.62 -12.14
CA PRO A 12 21.83 2.49 -11.59
C PRO A 12 22.31 3.77 -10.89
N GLU A 13 21.66 4.90 -11.11
CA GLU A 13 21.98 6.15 -10.44
C GLU A 13 21.18 6.27 -9.15
N GLN A 14 21.90 6.36 -8.03
CA GLN A 14 21.33 6.62 -6.73
C GLN A 14 21.03 8.12 -6.56
N ILE A 15 19.80 8.46 -6.17
CA ILE A 15 19.48 9.84 -5.78
C ILE A 15 20.03 10.06 -4.36
N PRO A 16 20.90 11.07 -4.14
CA PRO A 16 21.36 11.37 -2.80
C PRO A 16 20.19 11.86 -1.93
N LEU A 17 20.16 11.44 -0.66
CA LEU A 17 19.14 11.85 0.32
C LEU A 17 18.97 13.37 0.40
N SER A 18 20.04 14.13 0.19
CA SER A 18 20.02 15.60 0.18
C SER A 18 19.17 16.22 -0.93
N LYS A 19 18.76 15.44 -1.94
CA LYS A 19 17.85 15.86 -3.02
C LYS A 19 16.40 15.43 -2.79
N ILE A 20 16.11 14.69 -1.70
CA ILE A 20 14.74 14.37 -1.32
C ILE A 20 14.19 15.49 -0.45
N GLY A 21 12.98 15.95 -0.76
CA GLY A 21 12.28 16.94 0.04
C GLY A 21 11.86 16.40 1.41
N GLU A 22 11.44 17.30 2.30
CA GLU A 22 10.84 16.89 3.57
C GLU A 22 9.40 16.39 3.35
N SER A 23 8.97 15.43 4.19
CA SER A 23 7.60 14.94 4.19
C SER A 23 7.12 14.74 5.62
N LYS A 24 5.81 14.91 5.83
CA LYS A 24 5.15 14.67 7.11
C LYS A 24 4.22 13.47 6.97
N TYR A 25 4.41 12.46 7.81
CA TYR A 25 3.53 11.30 7.87
C TYR A 25 2.72 11.34 9.15
N GLU A 26 1.42 11.65 9.03
CA GLU A 26 0.50 11.77 10.15
C GLU A 26 -0.42 10.55 10.23
N LEU A 27 -0.22 9.74 11.26
CA LEU A 27 -1.07 8.58 11.54
C LEU A 27 -2.42 8.99 12.13
N GLY A 28 -3.40 8.09 12.01
CA GLY A 28 -4.73 8.27 12.60
C GLY A 28 -5.58 9.34 11.92
N GLN A 29 -5.19 9.80 10.72
CA GLN A 29 -5.94 10.74 9.91
C GLN A 29 -6.75 9.98 8.85
N THR A 30 -8.07 10.09 8.91
CA THR A 30 -8.97 9.47 7.92
C THR A 30 -9.61 10.56 7.07
N VAL A 31 -9.24 10.64 5.79
CA VAL A 31 -9.85 11.61 4.85
C VAL A 31 -11.31 11.23 4.60
N VAL A 32 -12.20 12.20 4.74
CA VAL A 32 -13.65 12.02 4.65
C VAL A 32 -14.31 12.75 3.48
N ASP A 33 -13.69 13.83 3.00
CA ASP A 33 -14.23 14.64 1.91
C ASP A 33 -13.09 15.37 1.17
N VAL A 34 -13.26 15.60 -0.13
CA VAL A 34 -12.37 16.43 -0.95
C VAL A 34 -13.20 17.30 -1.87
N LYS A 35 -12.87 18.60 -1.97
CA LYS A 35 -13.55 19.56 -2.84
C LYS A 35 -12.57 20.51 -3.48
N CYS A 36 -12.72 20.76 -4.77
CA CYS A 36 -12.02 21.85 -5.44
C CYS A 36 -12.75 23.15 -5.14
N GLU A 37 -12.02 24.15 -4.64
CA GLU A 37 -12.51 25.52 -4.46
C GLU A 37 -12.18 26.34 -5.72
N ASP A 38 -12.91 27.44 -5.94
CA ASP A 38 -12.82 28.29 -7.14
C ASP A 38 -11.41 28.89 -7.40
N GLY A 39 -10.50 28.80 -6.42
CA GLY A 39 -9.11 29.29 -6.47
C GLY A 39 -8.04 28.23 -6.79
N HIS A 40 -8.39 27.11 -7.44
CA HIS A 40 -7.47 26.00 -7.77
C HIS A 40 -6.85 25.27 -6.57
N GLN A 41 -7.36 25.49 -5.37
CA GLN A 41 -6.98 24.73 -4.19
C GLN A 41 -8.00 23.62 -3.92
N VAL A 42 -7.52 22.53 -3.38
CA VAL A 42 -8.32 21.39 -2.94
C VAL A 42 -8.44 21.44 -1.42
N LEU A 43 -9.67 21.61 -0.94
CA LEU A 43 -10.00 21.46 0.46
C LEU A 43 -10.16 19.97 0.79
N VAL A 44 -9.33 19.47 1.71
CA VAL A 44 -9.38 18.10 2.21
C VAL A 44 -9.92 18.14 3.63
N LYS A 45 -11.02 17.40 3.89
CA LYS A 45 -11.53 17.21 5.24
C LYS A 45 -11.14 15.82 5.73
N TYR A 46 -10.75 15.74 7.00
CA TYR A 46 -10.32 14.50 7.63
C TYR A 46 -10.70 14.44 9.11
N GLU A 47 -10.86 13.23 9.60
CA GLU A 47 -11.09 12.93 11.01
C GLU A 47 -9.78 12.42 11.64
N SER A 48 -9.50 12.86 12.87
CA SER A 48 -8.28 12.53 13.58
C SER A 48 -8.61 11.68 14.79
N THR A 49 -7.99 10.52 14.95
CA THR A 49 -8.17 9.67 16.16
C THR A 49 -7.71 10.36 17.44
N ALA A 50 -6.77 11.31 17.34
CA ALA A 50 -6.33 12.14 18.46
C ALA A 50 -7.35 13.22 18.90
N ASP A 51 -8.39 13.48 18.10
CA ASP A 51 -9.43 14.45 18.45
C ASP A 51 -10.68 13.73 18.99
N THR A 52 -10.73 13.57 20.31
CA THR A 52 -11.84 12.90 21.00
C THR A 52 -13.16 13.67 20.93
N ASN A 53 -13.13 14.94 20.50
CA ASN A 53 -14.33 15.77 20.39
C ASN A 53 -15.05 15.59 19.04
N GLY A 54 -14.51 14.75 18.15
CA GLY A 54 -15.11 14.45 16.85
C GLY A 54 -15.19 15.66 15.91
N LYS A 55 -14.39 16.71 16.16
CA LYS A 55 -14.34 17.85 15.25
C LYS A 55 -13.58 17.44 13.99
N GLY A 56 -14.28 17.45 12.86
CA GLY A 56 -13.66 17.29 11.55
C GLY A 56 -12.61 18.38 11.33
N LYS A 57 -11.42 17.98 10.91
CA LYS A 57 -10.32 18.88 10.54
C LYS A 57 -10.30 19.10 9.04
N SER A 58 -9.63 20.16 8.62
CA SER A 58 -9.46 20.48 7.21
C SER A 58 -8.07 21.01 6.92
N LEU A 59 -7.56 20.73 5.72
CA LEU A 59 -6.37 21.35 5.17
C LEU A 59 -6.62 21.73 3.71
N GLN A 60 -5.89 22.72 3.22
CA GLN A 60 -5.86 23.10 1.80
C GLN A 60 -4.56 22.62 1.17
N ALA A 61 -4.64 22.20 -0.09
CA ALA A 61 -3.49 21.78 -0.89
C ALA A 61 -3.71 22.12 -2.37
N ASP A 62 -2.63 22.41 -3.10
CA ASP A 62 -2.70 22.65 -4.55
C ASP A 62 -2.98 21.37 -5.34
N LEU A 63 -2.52 20.22 -4.83
CA LEU A 63 -2.70 18.90 -5.41
C LEU A 63 -2.95 17.85 -4.34
N VAL A 64 -3.91 16.97 -4.58
CA VAL A 64 -4.21 15.83 -3.71
C VAL A 64 -4.05 14.53 -4.50
N ILE A 65 -3.19 13.65 -4.02
CA ILE A 65 -3.00 12.30 -4.58
C ILE A 65 -3.85 11.32 -3.78
N ALA A 66 -4.89 10.76 -4.42
CA ALA A 66 -5.75 9.75 -3.81
C ALA A 66 -5.06 8.37 -3.83
N ALA A 67 -4.37 8.03 -2.74
CA ALA A 67 -3.67 6.76 -2.56
C ALA A 67 -4.35 5.83 -1.53
N ASP A 68 -5.68 5.91 -1.39
CA ASP A 68 -6.49 5.26 -0.35
C ASP A 68 -7.06 3.87 -0.74
N SER A 69 -6.29 3.11 -1.54
CA SER A 69 -6.52 1.69 -1.87
C SER A 69 -7.80 1.38 -2.69
N SER A 70 -8.08 0.10 -2.92
CA SER A 70 -9.19 -0.41 -3.77
C SER A 70 -10.58 -0.08 -3.24
N ARG A 71 -10.69 0.26 -1.94
CA ARG A 71 -11.92 0.76 -1.32
C ARG A 71 -11.93 2.27 -1.16
N SER A 72 -11.10 2.98 -1.94
CA SER A 72 -10.94 4.44 -1.91
C SER A 72 -12.26 5.15 -1.73
N ARG A 73 -12.34 5.98 -0.68
CA ARG A 73 -13.47 6.87 -0.44
C ARG A 73 -13.39 8.05 -1.39
N ILE A 74 -12.18 8.54 -1.65
CA ILE A 74 -11.94 9.70 -2.53
C ILE A 74 -12.40 9.40 -3.97
N CYS A 75 -12.07 8.23 -4.52
CA CYS A 75 -12.53 7.83 -5.84
C CYS A 75 -14.07 7.81 -5.95
N ARG A 76 -14.79 7.41 -4.89
CA ARG A 76 -16.26 7.43 -4.89
C ARG A 76 -16.84 8.84 -4.82
N ILE A 77 -16.13 9.80 -4.22
CA ILE A 77 -16.55 11.21 -4.19
C ILE A 77 -16.38 11.81 -5.58
N LEU A 78 -15.26 11.51 -6.25
CA LEU A 78 -14.93 12.07 -7.56
C LEU A 78 -15.67 11.37 -8.72
N GLN A 79 -16.16 10.14 -8.51
CA GLN A 79 -16.93 9.39 -9.49
C GLN A 79 -18.37 9.20 -8.99
N PRO A 80 -19.37 9.89 -9.58
CA PRO A 80 -20.75 9.87 -9.09
C PRO A 80 -21.41 8.48 -9.07
N GLU A 81 -20.98 7.57 -9.93
CA GLU A 81 -21.52 6.20 -10.03
C GLU A 81 -20.39 5.17 -10.22
N PRO A 82 -19.57 4.92 -9.18
CA PRO A 82 -18.49 3.96 -9.30
C PRO A 82 -19.09 2.56 -9.35
N SER A 83 -18.76 1.80 -10.38
CA SER A 83 -19.16 0.39 -10.45
C SER A 83 -18.61 -0.34 -9.22
N PRO A 84 -19.47 -1.04 -8.44
CA PRO A 84 -19.00 -1.76 -7.27
C PRO A 84 -18.04 -2.88 -7.69
N PRO A 85 -17.04 -3.22 -6.86
CA PRO A 85 -16.16 -4.34 -7.14
C PRO A 85 -17.00 -5.61 -7.30
N LYS A 86 -16.82 -6.31 -8.42
CA LYS A 86 -17.48 -7.59 -8.70
C LYS A 86 -16.64 -8.71 -8.14
N TYR A 87 -17.28 -9.63 -7.41
CA TYR A 87 -16.62 -10.84 -6.93
C TYR A 87 -16.12 -11.66 -8.13
N THR A 88 -14.85 -12.07 -8.09
CA THR A 88 -14.18 -12.75 -9.21
C THR A 88 -14.46 -14.25 -9.25
N GLY A 89 -15.29 -14.78 -8.35
CA GLY A 89 -15.63 -16.20 -8.27
C GLY A 89 -14.71 -17.03 -7.37
N TYR A 90 -13.69 -16.42 -6.75
CA TYR A 90 -12.76 -17.11 -5.85
C TYR A 90 -12.27 -16.21 -4.71
N ILE A 91 -11.72 -16.85 -3.67
CA ILE A 91 -10.98 -16.20 -2.58
C ILE A 91 -9.55 -16.74 -2.53
N GLY A 92 -8.63 -15.96 -1.97
CA GLY A 92 -7.27 -16.40 -1.69
C GLY A 92 -7.06 -16.57 -0.19
N TRP A 93 -6.63 -17.75 0.23
CA TRP A 93 -6.15 -17.97 1.59
C TRP A 93 -4.73 -17.45 1.72
N ARG A 94 -4.43 -16.73 2.80
CA ARG A 94 -3.09 -16.21 3.10
C ARG A 94 -2.71 -16.61 4.51
N GLY A 95 -1.46 -17.02 4.69
CA GLY A 95 -0.89 -17.38 5.98
C GLY A 95 0.62 -17.23 5.94
N MET A 96 1.22 -17.10 7.12
CA MET A 96 2.65 -17.20 7.30
C MET A 96 2.92 -18.27 8.36
N VAL A 97 3.99 -19.03 8.16
CA VAL A 97 4.48 -20.03 9.12
C VAL A 97 5.88 -19.58 9.54
N PRO A 98 6.17 -19.51 10.84
CA PRO A 98 7.52 -19.25 11.32
C PRO A 98 8.53 -20.24 10.74
N GLU A 99 9.71 -19.75 10.34
CA GLU A 99 10.70 -20.58 9.65
C GLU A 99 11.15 -21.77 10.52
N ASN A 100 11.25 -21.57 11.84
CA ASN A 100 11.61 -22.60 12.83
C ASN A 100 10.53 -23.67 13.05
N GLU A 101 9.30 -23.44 12.61
CA GLU A 101 8.22 -24.43 12.63
C GLU A 101 8.19 -25.30 11.35
N THR A 102 9.10 -25.04 10.40
CA THR A 102 9.24 -25.80 9.16
C THR A 102 10.47 -26.71 9.16
N SER A 103 10.37 -27.85 8.49
CA SER A 103 11.48 -28.79 8.38
C SER A 103 12.66 -28.20 7.60
N GLU A 104 13.86 -28.69 7.85
CA GLU A 104 15.06 -28.22 7.13
C GLU A 104 14.98 -28.56 5.63
N GLU A 105 14.40 -29.71 5.29
CA GLU A 105 14.16 -30.15 3.91
C GLU A 105 13.22 -29.19 3.18
N PHE A 106 12.12 -28.78 3.83
CA PHE A 106 11.19 -27.80 3.30
C PHE A 106 11.90 -26.48 2.99
N ARG A 107 12.70 -25.98 3.94
CA ARG A 107 13.46 -24.73 3.78
C ARG A 107 14.45 -24.82 2.63
N LYS A 108 15.20 -25.91 2.53
CA LYS A 108 16.14 -26.14 1.42
C LYS A 108 15.44 -26.21 0.07
N LEU A 109 14.27 -26.87 0.00
CA LEU A 109 13.52 -27.03 -1.24
C LEU A 109 12.94 -25.72 -1.77
N PHE A 110 12.53 -24.82 -0.88
CA PHE A 110 11.80 -23.59 -1.24
C PHE A 110 12.60 -22.30 -1.07
N ALA A 111 13.80 -22.35 -0.50
CA ALA A 111 14.68 -21.19 -0.35
C ALA A 111 15.01 -20.57 -1.71
N GLY A 112 14.86 -19.24 -1.82
CA GLY A 112 15.17 -18.51 -3.05
C GLY A 112 14.19 -18.75 -4.20
N HIS A 113 13.13 -19.53 -4.00
CA HIS A 113 12.15 -19.86 -5.02
C HIS A 113 10.75 -19.34 -4.69
N THR A 114 10.02 -18.93 -5.72
CA THR A 114 8.57 -18.76 -5.66
C THR A 114 7.94 -19.98 -6.33
N SER A 115 7.27 -20.82 -5.56
CA SER A 115 6.63 -22.04 -6.05
C SER A 115 5.15 -21.80 -6.34
N LEU A 116 4.72 -22.26 -7.50
CA LEU A 116 3.34 -22.19 -7.96
C LEU A 116 2.83 -23.61 -8.20
N PHE A 117 1.88 -24.05 -7.37
CA PHE A 117 1.24 -25.35 -7.48
C PHE A 117 -0.16 -25.16 -8.05
N HIS A 118 -0.46 -25.87 -9.14
CA HIS A 118 -1.77 -25.82 -9.78
C HIS A 118 -2.57 -27.09 -9.47
N ASN A 119 -3.86 -26.91 -9.23
CA ASN A 119 -4.86 -27.97 -9.21
C ASN A 119 -6.02 -27.51 -10.09
N GLY A 120 -6.82 -28.41 -10.66
CA GLY A 120 -7.78 -28.09 -11.73
C GLY A 120 -8.74 -26.91 -11.45
N LYS A 121 -8.99 -26.55 -10.18
CA LYS A 121 -9.85 -25.44 -9.78
C LYS A 121 -9.17 -24.37 -8.91
N GLY A 122 -7.85 -24.39 -8.75
CA GLY A 122 -7.16 -23.44 -7.88
C GLY A 122 -5.64 -23.53 -7.94
N HIS A 123 -4.96 -22.62 -7.26
CA HIS A 123 -3.51 -22.64 -7.18
C HIS A 123 -3.02 -22.21 -5.79
N ILE A 124 -1.82 -22.65 -5.44
CA ILE A 124 -1.11 -22.24 -4.25
C ILE A 124 0.16 -21.54 -4.72
N ILE A 125 0.34 -20.29 -4.29
CA ILE A 125 1.60 -19.58 -4.41
C ILE A 125 2.26 -19.60 -3.05
N MET A 126 3.48 -20.09 -3.00
CA MET A 126 4.26 -20.18 -1.78
C MET A 126 5.65 -19.62 -2.03
N ARG A 127 6.17 -18.87 -1.05
CA ARG A 127 7.54 -18.41 -1.03
C ARG A 127 8.07 -18.40 0.38
N VAL A 128 9.35 -18.71 0.53
CA VAL A 128 10.06 -18.44 1.78
C VAL A 128 10.46 -16.97 1.77
N ALA A 129 9.98 -16.21 2.75
CA ALA A 129 10.50 -14.87 2.98
C ALA A 129 11.90 -15.03 3.59
N LEU A 130 12.94 -14.61 2.87
CA LEU A 130 14.28 -14.55 3.44
C LEU A 130 14.24 -13.61 4.64
N SER A 131 14.69 -14.09 5.80
CA SER A 131 14.95 -13.18 6.91
C SER A 131 16.07 -12.25 6.48
N LEU A 132 15.86 -10.93 6.61
CA LEU A 132 16.90 -9.92 6.46
C LEU A 132 17.80 -9.91 7.71
N ALA A 133 18.25 -11.08 8.16
CA ALA A 133 19.24 -11.21 9.20
C ALA A 133 20.62 -11.36 8.55
N GLY A 134 21.13 -10.26 7.97
CA GLY A 134 22.48 -10.25 7.37
C GLY A 134 22.74 -9.25 6.25
N ALA A 135 22.03 -8.11 6.21
CA ALA A 135 22.41 -6.96 5.40
C ALA A 135 22.89 -5.82 6.30
#